data_AF-A0A2N3AW32-F1
#
_entry.id   AF-A0A2N3AW32-F1
#
_cell.length_a   1.000
_cell.length_b   1.000
_cell.length_c   1.000
_cell.angle_alpha   90.00
_cell.angle_beta   90.00
_cell.angle_gamma   90.00
#
_symmetry.space_group_name_H-M   'P 1'
#
loop_
_entity.id
_entity.type
_entity.pdbx_description
1 polymer ?
#
loop_
_entity_poly.entity_id
_entity_poly.type
_entity_poly.pdbx_seq_one_letter_code
_entity_poly.pdbx_strand_id
1 'polypeptide(L)'
;MLVPLGMRVGASEVRDRLKLAEPASGEEILGQMAPPVAPVAPAGDPQATDREIKRVSGEIKRVDGFPRPTTALSAEGPSAAISEALAPEDILADQLAEEAAPEMAAMLGKIEAMLAAAGSLEEFAEMLRAGFPSLDASGLAERIAQGMIIAHGAGRAAVEESGG
;
A
#
# COMPACT_ATOMS: atom_id res chain seq x y z
N MET A 1 22.35 -31.40 -6.20
CA MET A 1 22.69 -30.90 -7.55
C MET A 1 21.70 -29.80 -7.91
N LEU A 2 22.18 -28.58 -8.15
CA LEU A 2 21.34 -27.42 -8.49
C LEU A 2 21.20 -27.38 -10.02
N VAL A 3 19.97 -27.47 -10.54
CA VAL A 3 19.70 -27.31 -11.97
C VAL A 3 20.06 -25.86 -12.35
N PRO A 4 20.72 -25.60 -13.50
CA PRO A 4 20.99 -24.23 -13.92
C PRO A 4 19.65 -23.49 -14.11
N LEU A 5 19.38 -22.51 -13.24
CA LEU A 5 18.23 -21.63 -13.34
C LEU A 5 18.44 -20.71 -14.55
N GLY A 6 18.01 -21.16 -15.72
CA GLY A 6 18.00 -20.35 -16.93
C GLY A 6 17.95 -21.17 -18.22
N MET A 7 16.96 -20.88 -19.06
CA MET A 7 16.88 -21.39 -20.43
C MET A 7 17.50 -20.36 -21.37
N ARG A 8 18.45 -20.76 -22.22
CA ARG A 8 18.93 -19.89 -23.30
C ARG A 8 17.83 -19.78 -24.36
N VAL A 9 17.20 -18.61 -24.45
CA VAL A 9 16.23 -18.29 -25.49
C VAL A 9 16.80 -17.23 -26.43
N GLY A 10 16.42 -17.29 -27.69
CA GLY A 10 16.80 -16.27 -28.67
C GLY A 10 16.04 -14.97 -28.42
N ALA A 11 16.71 -13.83 -28.57
CA ALA A 11 16.09 -12.51 -28.40
C ALA A 11 14.93 -12.29 -29.39
N SER A 12 15.03 -12.83 -30.61
CA SER A 12 13.96 -12.78 -31.61
C SER A 12 12.70 -13.54 -31.17
N GLU A 13 12.86 -14.72 -30.55
CA GLU A 13 11.72 -15.53 -30.11
C GLU A 13 10.95 -14.86 -28.97
N VAL A 14 11.64 -14.22 -28.04
CA VAL A 14 11.01 -13.40 -26.97
C VAL A 14 10.29 -12.20 -27.58
N ARG A 15 10.93 -11.51 -28.54
CA ARG A 15 10.36 -10.35 -29.22
C ARG A 15 9.06 -10.69 -29.94
N ASP A 16 9.03 -11.81 -30.65
CA ASP A 16 7.86 -12.29 -31.39
C ASP A 16 6.71 -12.65 -30.44
N ARG A 17 7.02 -13.29 -29.30
CA ARG A 17 6.02 -13.63 -28.26
C ARG A 17 5.42 -12.39 -27.62
N LEU A 18 6.24 -11.37 -27.37
CA LEU A 18 5.80 -10.12 -26.75
C LEU A 18 5.30 -9.08 -27.77
N LYS A 19 5.33 -9.39 -29.08
CA LYS A 19 4.94 -8.49 -30.18
C LYS A 19 5.66 -7.14 -30.14
N LEU A 20 6.94 -7.16 -29.76
CA LEU A 20 7.78 -5.97 -29.72
C LEU A 20 8.33 -5.66 -31.12
N ALA A 21 8.46 -4.39 -31.48
CA ALA A 21 9.05 -3.99 -32.75
C ALA A 21 10.55 -4.26 -32.78
N GLU A 22 11.10 -4.50 -33.97
CA GLU A 22 12.55 -4.55 -34.17
C GLU A 22 13.12 -3.13 -34.06
N PRO A 23 14.12 -2.91 -33.17
CA PRO A 23 14.70 -1.59 -33.03
C PRO A 23 15.40 -1.18 -34.33
N ALA A 24 15.16 0.05 -34.77
CA ALA A 24 15.85 0.59 -35.93
C ALA A 24 17.35 0.84 -35.62
N SER A 25 18.16 0.93 -36.67
CA SER A 25 19.59 1.26 -36.53
C SER A 25 19.77 2.60 -35.83
N GLY A 26 20.23 2.58 -34.57
CA GLY A 26 20.48 3.77 -33.75
C GLY A 26 19.42 4.09 -32.70
N GLU A 27 18.35 3.30 -32.57
CA GLU A 27 17.42 3.44 -31.45
C GLU A 27 18.09 3.06 -30.12
N GLU A 28 17.81 3.83 -29.07
CA GLU A 28 18.41 3.64 -27.75
C GLU A 28 17.94 2.31 -27.15
N ILE A 29 18.84 1.33 -27.13
CA ILE A 29 18.58 0.03 -26.53
C ILE A 29 18.75 0.17 -25.01
N LEU A 30 17.63 0.33 -24.32
CA LEU A 30 17.53 0.23 -22.86
C LEU A 30 17.97 -1.18 -22.42
N GLY A 31 19.28 -1.35 -22.15
CA GLY A 31 19.86 -2.60 -21.67
C GLY A 31 21.23 -2.98 -22.27
N GLN A 32 21.66 -2.35 -23.38
CA GLN A 32 23.06 -2.47 -23.80
C GLN A 32 23.91 -1.48 -23.03
N MET A 33 24.43 -1.92 -21.88
CA MET A 33 25.62 -1.31 -21.31
C MET A 33 26.71 -1.40 -22.38
N ALA A 34 27.27 -0.26 -22.79
CA ALA A 34 28.34 -0.16 -23.77
C ALA A 34 29.45 -1.21 -23.50
N PRO A 35 30.15 -1.71 -24.52
CA PRO A 35 31.21 -2.70 -24.33
C PRO A 35 32.20 -2.22 -23.25
N PRO A 36 32.70 -3.14 -22.40
CA PRO A 36 33.59 -2.76 -21.31
C PRO A 36 34.84 -2.13 -21.93
N VAL A 37 35.00 -0.83 -21.70
CA VAL A 37 36.28 -0.16 -21.88
C VAL A 37 37.28 -0.95 -21.02
N ALA A 38 38.39 -1.37 -21.62
CA ALA A 38 39.45 -2.15 -20.99
C ALA A 38 39.84 -1.60 -19.61
N PRO A 39 40.30 -2.44 -18.66
CA PRO A 39 40.63 -2.00 -17.32
C PRO A 39 41.82 -1.04 -17.37
N VAL A 40 41.55 0.25 -17.21
CA VAL A 40 42.55 1.21 -16.78
C VAL A 40 42.89 0.91 -15.32
N ALA A 41 44.16 0.63 -15.08
CA ALA A 41 44.74 0.38 -13.75
C ALA A 41 44.44 1.53 -12.77
N PRO A 42 44.37 1.26 -11.45
CA PRO A 42 43.93 2.24 -10.48
C PRO A 42 45.01 3.31 -10.27
N ALA A 43 44.65 4.56 -10.56
CA ALA A 43 45.41 5.72 -10.12
C ALA A 43 44.48 6.62 -9.29
N GLY A 44 44.67 6.54 -7.96
CA GLY A 44 44.44 7.58 -6.95
C GLY A 44 43.14 8.40 -6.98
N ASP A 45 42.30 8.15 -5.97
CA ASP A 45 41.35 9.15 -5.42
C ASP A 45 42.07 10.45 -4.99
N PRO A 46 41.40 11.62 -4.85
CA PRO A 46 40.00 11.77 -4.41
C PRO A 46 39.20 12.93 -5.02
N GLN A 47 37.89 12.75 -5.25
CA GLN A 47 36.96 13.90 -5.20
C GLN A 47 35.60 13.50 -4.65
N ALA A 48 35.56 13.37 -3.32
CA ALA A 48 34.32 13.50 -2.57
C ALA A 48 33.80 14.92 -2.77
N THR A 49 32.55 15.02 -3.19
CA THR A 49 31.81 16.27 -3.35
C THR A 49 31.73 16.99 -2.00
N ASP A 50 32.35 18.17 -1.98
CA ASP A 50 32.40 19.10 -0.86
C ASP A 50 30.98 19.60 -0.51
N ARG A 51 30.33 18.91 0.43
CA ARG A 51 29.19 19.48 1.17
C ARG A 51 29.74 20.07 2.45
N GLU A 52 29.73 21.40 2.52
CA GLU A 52 30.23 22.19 3.64
C GLU A 52 29.35 21.97 4.89
N ILE A 53 29.61 20.89 5.64
CA ILE A 53 28.99 20.66 6.94
C ILE A 53 29.64 21.63 7.94
N LYS A 54 28.94 22.71 8.29
CA LYS A 54 29.35 23.62 9.36
C LYS A 54 29.37 22.87 10.69
N ARG A 55 30.56 22.40 11.09
CA ARG A 55 30.81 21.84 12.41
C ARG A 55 30.84 22.98 13.43
N VAL A 56 29.77 23.11 14.21
CA VAL A 56 29.77 23.96 15.40
C VAL A 56 30.60 23.24 16.47
N SER A 57 31.88 23.57 16.54
CA SER A 57 32.77 23.15 17.63
C SER A 57 32.48 23.98 18.88
N GLY A 58 31.39 23.67 19.58
CA GLY A 58 31.22 24.12 20.95
C GLY A 58 32.08 23.27 21.89
N GLU A 59 32.86 23.89 22.77
CA GLU A 59 33.46 23.18 23.91
C GLU A 59 32.32 22.65 24.78
N ILE A 60 32.01 21.36 24.62
CA ILE A 60 31.13 20.65 25.54
C ILE A 60 31.89 20.59 26.87
N LYS A 61 31.62 21.53 27.77
CA LYS A 61 32.08 21.46 29.15
C LYS A 61 31.54 20.16 29.73
N ARG A 62 32.44 19.19 29.92
CA ARG A 62 32.17 17.92 30.56
C ARG A 62 31.80 18.21 32.02
N VAL A 63 30.50 18.35 32.28
CA VAL A 63 29.97 18.23 33.63
C VAL A 63 30.15 16.76 34.04
N ASP A 64 30.64 16.54 35.26
CA ASP A 64 30.82 15.21 35.82
C ASP A 64 29.53 14.39 35.68
N GLY A 65 29.69 13.17 35.19
CA GLY A 65 28.65 12.41 34.52
C GLY A 65 27.38 12.22 35.33
N PHE A 66 26.24 12.38 34.66
CA PHE A 66 24.98 11.82 35.15
C PHE A 66 25.13 10.31 35.37
N PRO A 67 24.60 9.76 36.48
CA PRO A 67 24.60 8.32 36.70
C PRO A 67 23.91 7.66 35.52
N ARG A 68 24.63 6.78 34.82
CA ARG A 68 24.07 6.05 33.68
C ARG A 68 22.85 5.27 34.17
N PRO A 69 21.68 5.35 33.50
CA PRO A 69 20.65 4.37 33.74
C PRO A 69 21.27 3.01 33.41
N THR A 70 21.29 2.11 34.38
CA THR A 70 21.59 0.70 34.15
C THR A 70 20.46 0.12 33.34
N THR A 71 20.56 0.19 32.01
CA THR A 71 19.74 -0.62 31.12
C THR A 71 20.11 -2.08 31.37
N ALA A 72 19.12 -2.93 31.61
CA ALA A 72 19.36 -4.37 31.71
C ALA A 72 19.93 -4.85 30.36
N LEU A 73 21.12 -5.47 30.38
CA LEU A 73 21.89 -5.92 29.21
C LEU A 73 21.20 -7.06 28.41
N SER A 74 19.90 -7.29 28.60
CA SER A 74 19.16 -8.41 27.98
C SER A 74 17.68 -8.13 27.73
N ALA A 75 17.24 -6.87 27.62
CA ALA A 75 15.85 -6.56 27.23
C ALA A 75 15.69 -6.15 25.76
N GLU A 76 16.77 -6.10 25.00
CA GLU A 76 16.74 -5.88 23.55
C GLU A 76 16.80 -7.24 22.85
N GLY A 77 15.72 -8.01 22.97
CA GLY A 77 15.45 -9.02 21.94
C GLY A 77 15.28 -8.29 20.60
N PRO A 78 15.77 -8.83 19.48
CA PRO A 78 15.47 -8.26 18.17
C PRO A 78 13.96 -8.08 18.08
N SER A 79 13.51 -6.90 17.67
CA SER A 79 12.09 -6.68 17.37
C SER A 79 11.67 -7.82 16.45
N ALA A 80 10.71 -8.63 16.90
CA ALA A 80 10.04 -9.59 16.06
C ALA A 80 9.11 -8.81 15.13
N ALA A 81 9.69 -7.97 14.27
CA ALA A 81 9.05 -7.65 13.03
C ALA A 81 8.87 -9.00 12.34
N ILE A 82 7.65 -9.51 12.40
CA ILE A 82 7.19 -10.55 11.51
C ILE A 82 7.19 -9.89 10.14
N SER A 83 8.36 -9.77 9.52
CA SER A 83 8.48 -9.65 8.07
C SER A 83 8.24 -11.06 7.54
N GLU A 84 7.04 -11.57 7.77
CA GLU A 84 6.52 -12.60 6.89
C GLU A 84 6.56 -11.94 5.51
N ALA A 85 7.22 -12.60 4.57
CA ALA A 85 7.24 -12.11 3.21
C ALA A 85 5.79 -12.06 2.75
N LEU A 86 5.23 -10.84 2.67
CA LEU A 86 3.87 -10.63 2.17
C LEU A 86 3.78 -11.39 0.86
N ALA A 87 2.71 -12.18 0.71
CA ALA A 87 2.52 -12.91 -0.53
C ALA A 87 2.50 -11.87 -1.67
N PRO A 88 3.13 -12.13 -2.82
CA PRO A 88 3.12 -11.19 -3.94
C PRO A 88 1.70 -10.73 -4.30
N GLU A 89 0.70 -11.57 -4.08
CA GLU A 89 -0.72 -11.29 -4.25
C GLU A 89 -1.24 -10.21 -3.30
N ASP A 90 -0.78 -10.19 -2.04
CA ASP A 90 -1.19 -9.20 -1.05
C ASP A 90 -0.65 -7.80 -1.41
N ILE A 91 0.61 -7.73 -1.88
CA ILE A 91 1.23 -6.47 -2.34
C ILE A 91 0.46 -5.90 -3.54
N LEU A 92 0.08 -6.76 -4.49
CA LEU A 92 -0.71 -6.36 -5.66
C LEU A 92 -2.13 -5.96 -5.28
N ALA A 93 -2.74 -6.65 -4.31
CA ALA A 93 -4.07 -6.31 -3.80
C ALA A 93 -4.08 -4.96 -3.08
N ASP A 94 -3.07 -4.68 -2.26
CA ASP A 94 -2.91 -3.40 -1.57
C ASP A 94 -2.72 -2.25 -2.57
N GLN A 95 -1.85 -2.45 -3.57
CA GLN A 95 -1.65 -1.46 -4.63
C GLN A 95 -2.96 -1.19 -5.39
N LEU A 96 -3.69 -2.24 -5.78
CA LEU A 96 -4.97 -2.09 -6.46
C LEU A 96 -6.01 -1.38 -5.59
N ALA A 97 -6.03 -1.65 -4.29
CA ALA A 97 -6.93 -0.99 -3.36
C ALA A 97 -6.65 0.52 -3.24
N GLU A 98 -5.37 0.91 -3.21
CA GLU A 98 -4.97 2.33 -3.24
C GLU A 98 -5.35 2.99 -4.57
N GLU A 99 -5.12 2.31 -5.69
CA GLU A 99 -5.46 2.82 -7.02
C GLU A 99 -6.97 2.94 -7.25
N ALA A 100 -7.77 2.01 -6.71
CA ALA A 100 -9.23 2.00 -6.86
C ALA A 100 -9.98 2.82 -5.79
N ALA A 101 -9.26 3.33 -4.77
CA ALA A 101 -9.85 4.12 -3.69
C ALA A 101 -10.69 5.33 -4.18
N PRO A 102 -10.25 6.16 -5.15
CA PRO A 102 -11.04 7.32 -5.57
C PRO A 102 -12.33 6.91 -6.29
N GLU A 103 -12.33 5.84 -7.08
CA GLU A 103 -13.52 5.32 -7.75
C GLU A 103 -14.50 4.73 -6.74
N MET A 104 -14.00 4.01 -5.73
CA MET A 104 -14.82 3.50 -4.63
C MET A 104 -15.43 4.64 -3.80
N ALA A 105 -14.66 5.69 -3.54
CA ALA A 105 -15.17 6.89 -2.86
C ALA A 105 -16.25 7.60 -3.68
N ALA A 106 -16.08 7.72 -5.00
CA ALA A 106 -17.09 8.28 -5.90
C ALA A 106 -18.37 7.44 -5.92
N MET A 107 -18.23 6.11 -5.92
CA MET A 107 -19.36 5.19 -5.83
C MET A 107 -20.13 5.37 -4.52
N LEU A 108 -19.42 5.46 -3.39
CA LEU A 108 -20.03 5.70 -2.08
C LEU A 108 -20.73 7.06 -2.03
N GLY A 109 -20.09 8.12 -2.53
CA GLY A 109 -20.69 9.46 -2.58
C GLY A 109 -21.96 9.50 -3.41
N LYS A 110 -22.05 8.72 -4.50
CA LYS A 110 -23.30 8.56 -5.26
C LYS A 110 -24.39 7.91 -4.42
N ILE A 111 -24.07 6.86 -3.66
CA ILE A 111 -25.03 6.18 -2.77
C ILE A 111 -25.52 7.14 -1.68
N GLU A 112 -24.61 7.92 -1.07
CA GLU A 112 -24.96 8.94 -0.08
C GLU A 112 -25.88 10.02 -0.65
N ALA A 113 -25.61 10.49 -1.87
CA ALA A 113 -26.48 11.45 -2.55
C ALA A 113 -27.88 10.88 -2.82
N MET A 114 -27.96 9.60 -3.20
CA MET A 114 -29.25 8.91 -3.40
C MET A 114 -30.01 8.74 -2.08
N LEU A 115 -29.31 8.42 -0.99
CA LEU A 115 -29.91 8.33 0.34
C LEU A 115 -30.42 9.68 0.84
N ALA A 116 -29.66 10.76 0.62
CA ALA A 116 -30.07 12.11 1.00
C ALA A 116 -31.25 12.65 0.17
N ALA A 117 -31.36 12.21 -1.08
CA ALA A 117 -32.45 12.61 -1.98
C ALA A 117 -33.76 11.84 -1.72
N ALA A 118 -33.67 10.59 -1.27
CA ALA A 118 -34.84 9.74 -1.04
C ALA A 118 -35.67 10.22 0.16
N GLY A 119 -36.99 10.28 0.00
CA GLY A 119 -37.92 10.57 1.08
C GLY A 119 -38.33 9.34 1.89
N SER A 120 -38.06 8.13 1.38
CA SER A 120 -38.31 6.86 2.06
C SER A 120 -37.26 5.80 1.75
N LEU A 121 -37.23 4.74 2.56
CA LEU A 121 -36.32 3.62 2.36
C LEU A 121 -36.65 2.83 1.09
N GLU A 122 -37.94 2.69 0.77
CA GLU A 122 -38.42 2.06 -0.46
C GLU A 122 -37.95 2.85 -1.69
N GLU A 123 -38.06 4.18 -1.66
CA GLU A 123 -37.57 5.06 -2.74
C GLU A 123 -36.05 4.94 -2.90
N PHE A 124 -35.30 4.94 -1.80
CA PHE A 124 -33.86 4.69 -1.84
C PHE A 124 -33.51 3.33 -2.45
N ALA A 125 -34.23 2.27 -2.10
CA ALA A 125 -33.99 0.93 -2.64
C ALA A 125 -34.23 0.86 -4.16
N GLU A 126 -35.27 1.54 -4.65
CA GLU A 126 -35.53 1.67 -6.09
C GLU A 126 -34.42 2.45 -6.80
N MET A 127 -34.03 3.60 -6.24
CA MET A 127 -32.92 4.40 -6.77
C MET A 127 -31.64 3.56 -6.83
N LEU A 128 -31.31 2.82 -5.76
CA LEU A 128 -30.11 1.99 -5.67
C LEU A 128 -30.08 0.90 -6.74
N ARG A 129 -31.21 0.20 -6.93
CA ARG A 129 -31.34 -0.87 -7.94
C ARG A 129 -31.27 -0.32 -9.36
N ALA A 130 -31.80 0.88 -9.60
CA ALA A 130 -31.67 1.57 -10.88
C ALA A 130 -30.23 2.06 -11.14
N GLY A 131 -29.56 2.57 -10.10
CA GLY A 131 -28.20 3.10 -10.18
C GLY A 131 -27.09 2.04 -10.26
N PHE A 132 -27.37 0.83 -9.75
CA PHE A 132 -26.44 -0.30 -9.65
C PHE A 132 -27.17 -1.64 -9.96
N PRO A 133 -27.46 -1.92 -11.24
CA PRO A 133 -28.34 -3.03 -11.63
C PRO A 133 -27.82 -4.44 -11.30
N SER A 134 -26.51 -4.59 -11.11
CA SER A 134 -25.86 -5.87 -10.76
C SER A 134 -25.61 -6.04 -9.26
N LEU A 135 -26.07 -5.11 -8.43
CA LEU A 135 -25.82 -5.15 -6.98
C LEU A 135 -26.78 -6.13 -6.29
N ASP A 136 -26.23 -7.13 -5.62
CA ASP A 136 -27.00 -7.97 -4.70
C ASP A 136 -27.14 -7.24 -3.36
N ALA A 137 -28.34 -6.72 -3.11
CA ALA A 137 -28.67 -5.96 -1.90
C ALA A 137 -29.17 -6.83 -0.74
N SER A 138 -29.27 -8.16 -0.91
CA SER A 138 -29.87 -9.06 0.09
C SER A 138 -29.19 -8.97 1.46
N GLY A 139 -27.85 -9.01 1.49
CA GLY A 139 -27.07 -8.88 2.71
C GLY A 139 -27.21 -7.51 3.40
N LEU A 140 -27.29 -6.44 2.62
CA LEU A 140 -27.52 -5.10 3.17
C LEU A 140 -28.91 -4.99 3.81
N ALA A 141 -29.93 -5.52 3.16
CA ALA A 141 -31.29 -5.55 3.69
C ALA A 141 -31.36 -6.32 5.02
N GLU A 142 -30.66 -7.46 5.14
CA GLU A 142 -30.58 -8.22 6.39
C GLU A 142 -29.94 -7.40 7.52
N ARG A 143 -28.85 -6.68 7.24
CA ARG A 143 -28.19 -5.82 8.24
C ARG A 143 -29.08 -4.67 8.71
N ILE A 144 -29.83 -4.05 7.80
CA ILE A 144 -30.80 -3.00 8.15
C ILE A 144 -31.90 -3.60 9.04
N ALA A 145 -32.44 -4.76 8.68
CA ALA A 145 -33.47 -5.44 9.47
C ALA A 145 -32.97 -5.77 10.89
N GLN A 146 -31.76 -6.32 11.02
CA GLN A 146 -31.11 -6.58 12.31
C GLN A 146 -30.94 -5.28 13.12
N GLY A 147 -30.46 -4.21 12.48
CA GLY A 147 -30.30 -2.90 13.11
C GLY A 147 -31.62 -2.33 13.64
N MET A 148 -32.70 -2.43 12.88
CA MET A 148 -34.03 -1.97 13.32
C MET A 148 -34.58 -2.76 14.51
N ILE A 149 -34.38 -4.08 14.53
CA ILE A 149 -34.77 -4.92 15.68
C ILE A 149 -34.00 -4.52 16.94
N ILE A 150 -32.68 -4.31 16.82
CA ILE A 150 -31.82 -3.88 17.93
C ILE A 150 -32.24 -2.49 18.42
N ALA A 151 -32.45 -1.53 17.51
CA ALA A 151 -32.84 -0.17 17.86
C ALA A 151 -34.20 -0.14 18.57
N HIS A 152 -35.17 -0.92 18.09
CA HIS A 152 -36.48 -1.01 18.72
C HIS A 152 -36.41 -1.69 20.11
N GLY A 153 -35.62 -2.75 20.25
CA GLY A 153 -35.37 -3.41 21.54
C GLY A 153 -34.70 -2.48 22.55
N ALA A 154 -33.65 -1.75 22.13
CA ALA A 154 -32.94 -0.80 22.97
C ALA A 154 -33.83 0.38 23.40
N GLY A 155 -34.66 0.90 22.50
CA GLY A 155 -35.62 1.97 22.81
C GLY A 155 -36.63 1.58 23.89
N ARG A 156 -37.11 0.32 23.87
CA ARG A 156 -38.02 -0.17 24.93
C ARG A 156 -37.33 -0.32 26.28
N ALA A 157 -36.10 -0.82 26.29
CA ALA A 157 -35.32 -0.94 27.53
C ALA A 157 -35.02 0.42 28.17
N ALA A 158 -34.70 1.45 27.37
CA ALA A 158 -34.43 2.80 27.87
C ALA A 158 -35.66 3.47 28.53
N VAL A 159 -36.88 3.16 28.07
CA VAL A 159 -38.13 3.66 28.65
C VAL A 159 -38.42 3.01 30.01
N GLU A 160 -38.04 1.74 30.19
CA GLU A 160 -38.20 1.01 31.47
C GLU A 160 -37.21 1.52 32.53
N GLU A 161 -36.01 1.97 32.14
CA GLU A 161 -35.02 2.59 33.04
C GLU A 161 -35.39 4.02 33.49
N SER A 162 -36.10 4.77 32.63
CA SER A 162 -36.49 6.17 32.92
C SER A 162 -37.81 6.29 33.71
N GLY A 163 -38.52 5.18 33.93
CA GLY A 163 -39.83 5.13 34.58
C GLY A 163 -39.87 4.50 35.98
N GLY A 164 -38.70 4.25 36.59
CA GLY A 164 -38.54 3.64 37.93
C GLY A 164 -38.20 4.65 39.02
#